data_AF-A0A177FEI8-F1
#
_entry.id   AF-A0A177FEI8-F1
#
_cell.length_a   1.000
_cell.length_b   1.000
_cell.length_c   1.000
_cell.angle_alpha   90.00
_cell.angle_beta   90.00
_cell.angle_gamma   90.00
#
_symmetry.space_group_name_H-M   'P 1'
#
loop_
_entity.id
_entity.type
_entity.pdbx_description
1 polymer ?
#
loop_
_entity_poly.entity_id
_entity_poly.type
_entity_poly.pdbx_seq_one_letter_code
_entity_poly.pdbx_strand_id
1 'polypeptide(L)'
;MPVQINTCIDYIAPSRKQFLVYTMELLTDAYSKRPQPEPDLPCLPARPVPPLCNTLHVSYSRNMPKSNSTIAAPLREALCECFRSITRLVRPELRRHTILVGCAASIAHSSVLVTEDVDVAAPSSALTDIWKGILAGAPNLCFESDGKISFDAPRQDIRLRVDLLEIGNGCIERIHMTEPFFAESVASVSDLLRLRAVTVVDRGSDGEVEDFQWLLLRVACMGQLLPELDDEELEF
;
A
#
# COMPACT_ATOMS: atom_id res chain seq x y z
N MET A 1 -4.92 27.78 -31.75
CA MET A 1 -4.67 28.32 -30.40
C MET A 1 -4.61 27.13 -29.44
N PRO A 2 -3.45 26.79 -28.87
CA PRO A 2 -3.36 25.65 -27.96
C PRO A 2 -3.77 26.08 -26.55
N VAL A 3 -4.66 25.30 -25.95
CA VAL A 3 -5.08 25.43 -24.54
C VAL A 3 -3.99 24.80 -23.68
N GLN A 4 -3.42 25.59 -22.77
CA GLN A 4 -2.36 25.19 -21.85
C GLN A 4 -2.90 24.22 -20.79
N ILE A 5 -2.32 23.02 -20.69
CA ILE A 5 -2.58 22.03 -19.63
C ILE A 5 -1.59 22.24 -18.46
N ASN A 6 -1.30 23.49 -18.10
CA ASN A 6 -0.25 23.81 -17.10
C ASN A 6 -0.69 24.73 -15.96
N THR A 7 -2.00 24.83 -15.69
CA THR A 7 -2.50 25.61 -14.56
C THR A 7 -3.71 24.93 -13.93
N CYS A 8 -3.46 23.92 -13.09
CA CYS A 8 -4.44 23.42 -12.10
C CYS A 8 -3.75 22.74 -10.90
N ILE A 9 -2.48 23.05 -10.61
CA ILE A 9 -1.80 22.61 -9.37
C ILE A 9 -1.58 23.79 -8.40
N ASP A 10 -1.73 25.03 -8.86
CA ASP A 10 -1.69 26.21 -8.01
C ASP A 10 -3.10 26.77 -7.88
N TYR A 11 -3.83 26.28 -6.89
CA TYR A 11 -4.80 26.98 -6.04
C TYR A 11 -5.75 25.96 -5.43
N ILE A 12 -6.19 26.27 -4.22
CA ILE A 12 -7.12 25.53 -3.37
C ILE A 12 -6.38 24.55 -2.48
N ALA A 13 -6.43 24.81 -1.18
CA ALA A 13 -6.39 23.76 -0.18
C ALA A 13 -7.82 23.23 -0.07
N PRO A 14 -8.13 22.01 -0.52
CA PRO A 14 -9.37 21.39 -0.17
C PRO A 14 -9.12 20.20 0.75
N SER A 15 -10.08 19.91 1.61
CA SER A 15 -10.11 18.70 2.43
C SER A 15 -9.81 17.46 1.59
N ARG A 16 -9.07 16.51 2.21
CA ARG A 16 -8.78 15.14 1.75
C ARG A 16 -9.80 14.52 0.79
N LYS A 17 -11.10 14.60 1.14
CA LYS A 17 -12.27 14.29 0.30
C LYS A 17 -12.23 14.77 -1.15
N GLN A 18 -11.96 16.06 -1.35
CA GLN A 18 -12.01 16.69 -2.66
C GLN A 18 -10.82 16.26 -3.51
N PHE A 19 -9.67 15.95 -2.91
CA PHE A 19 -8.53 15.41 -3.65
C PHE A 19 -8.79 13.98 -4.12
N LEU A 20 -9.36 13.11 -3.27
CA LEU A 20 -9.65 11.73 -3.66
C LEU A 20 -10.70 11.65 -4.76
N VAL A 21 -11.84 12.34 -4.57
CA VAL A 21 -12.92 12.41 -5.57
C VAL A 21 -12.41 13.04 -6.86
N TYR A 22 -11.70 14.16 -6.79
CA TYR A 22 -11.19 14.84 -7.98
C TYR A 22 -10.10 14.03 -8.71
N THR A 23 -9.24 13.30 -7.99
CA THR A 23 -8.21 12.47 -8.62
C THR A 23 -8.84 11.24 -9.28
N MET A 24 -9.83 10.61 -8.65
CA MET A 24 -10.57 9.50 -9.26
C MET A 24 -11.44 9.97 -10.44
N GLU A 25 -12.11 11.12 -10.35
CA GLU A 25 -12.91 11.72 -11.43
C GLU A 25 -12.02 12.18 -12.60
N LEU A 26 -10.94 12.90 -12.35
CA LEU A 26 -10.02 13.38 -13.39
C LEU A 26 -9.34 12.22 -14.12
N LEU A 27 -8.95 11.15 -13.41
CA LEU A 27 -8.32 10.00 -14.04
C LEU A 27 -9.34 9.18 -14.83
N THR A 28 -10.61 9.10 -14.38
CA THR A 28 -11.70 8.48 -15.13
C THR A 28 -12.03 9.25 -16.42
N ASP A 29 -12.03 10.59 -16.37
CA ASP A 29 -12.30 11.44 -17.55
C ASP A 29 -11.09 11.46 -18.52
N ALA A 30 -9.85 11.43 -18.01
CA ALA A 30 -8.64 11.31 -18.80
C ALA A 30 -8.51 9.96 -19.52
N TYR A 31 -9.01 8.87 -18.92
CA TYR A 31 -9.04 7.55 -19.56
C TYR A 31 -10.14 7.43 -20.63
N SER A 32 -11.27 8.10 -20.44
CA SER A 32 -12.36 8.11 -21.44
C SER A 32 -12.01 8.90 -22.72
N LYS A 33 -10.92 9.67 -22.73
CA LYS A 33 -10.63 10.67 -23.76
C LYS A 33 -9.29 10.54 -24.49
N ARG A 34 -8.52 9.45 -24.39
CA ARG A 34 -7.18 9.42 -25.02
C ARG A 34 -7.20 9.33 -26.57
N PRO A 35 -6.53 10.25 -27.29
CA PRO A 35 -5.92 10.00 -28.59
C PRO A 35 -4.44 9.56 -28.43
N GLN A 36 -3.86 8.97 -29.48
CA GLN A 36 -2.48 8.44 -29.56
C GLN A 36 -1.39 9.54 -29.41
N PRO A 37 -0.14 9.21 -28.98
CA PRO A 37 0.85 10.21 -28.59
C PRO A 37 1.85 10.59 -29.69
N GLU A 38 2.34 11.83 -29.64
CA GLU A 38 3.67 12.25 -30.15
C GLU A 38 4.38 13.19 -29.14
N PRO A 39 5.72 13.33 -29.20
CA PRO A 39 6.54 13.63 -28.02
C PRO A 39 7.25 15.02 -28.00
N ASP A 40 7.82 15.28 -26.82
CA ASP A 40 8.96 16.17 -26.46
C ASP A 40 8.75 17.69 -26.23
N LEU A 41 9.03 18.16 -24.99
CA LEU A 41 10.02 19.23 -24.62
C LEU A 41 10.04 19.53 -23.07
N PRO A 42 10.99 20.31 -22.48
CA PRO A 42 11.78 19.90 -21.30
C PRO A 42 11.60 20.74 -20.01
N CYS A 43 12.26 20.27 -18.94
CA CYS A 43 12.19 20.69 -17.54
C CYS A 43 12.75 22.10 -17.19
N LEU A 44 12.18 22.75 -16.16
CA LEU A 44 12.73 23.92 -15.44
C LEU A 44 12.40 23.87 -13.92
N PRO A 45 13.11 24.64 -13.06
CA PRO A 45 13.56 24.18 -11.74
C PRO A 45 12.74 24.63 -10.52
N ALA A 46 12.95 23.92 -9.40
CA ALA A 46 12.28 24.07 -8.11
C ALA A 46 12.69 25.32 -7.29
N ARG A 47 11.74 25.85 -6.51
CA ARG A 47 11.95 26.87 -5.45
C ARG A 47 10.98 26.69 -4.27
N PRO A 48 11.27 27.29 -3.09
CA PRO A 48 11.19 26.63 -1.78
C PRO A 48 9.90 26.89 -0.98
N VAL A 49 9.63 25.99 -0.02
CA VAL A 49 8.46 26.01 0.88
C VAL A 49 8.84 26.54 2.28
N PRO A 50 8.07 27.46 2.90
CA PRO A 50 8.22 27.88 4.30
C PRO A 50 7.30 27.08 5.27
N PRO A 51 7.53 27.12 6.60
CA PRO A 51 7.27 25.96 7.47
C PRO A 51 6.09 26.08 8.46
N LEU A 52 5.72 24.89 8.99
CA LEU A 52 5.13 24.55 10.32
C LEU A 52 3.62 24.75 10.58
N CYS A 53 2.92 23.66 10.93
CA CYS A 53 2.47 23.41 12.32
C CYS A 53 1.95 21.97 12.54
N ASN A 54 2.07 21.49 13.79
CA ASN A 54 2.08 20.11 14.27
C ASN A 54 0.71 19.46 14.48
N THR A 55 0.57 18.17 14.19
CA THR A 55 -0.33 17.26 14.93
C THR A 55 0.16 15.80 14.88
N LEU A 56 0.39 15.23 16.07
CA LEU A 56 0.60 13.81 16.44
C LEU A 56 1.53 12.93 15.57
N HIS A 57 2.74 12.78 16.09
CA HIS A 57 3.86 12.01 15.55
C HIS A 57 3.64 10.49 15.77
N VAL A 58 3.05 9.80 14.80
CA VAL A 58 3.33 8.37 14.60
C VAL A 58 4.56 8.31 13.70
N SER A 59 5.73 8.03 14.29
CA SER A 59 7.00 7.99 13.56
C SER A 59 7.09 6.75 12.66
N TYR A 60 6.53 6.85 11.46
CA TYR A 60 6.90 6.00 10.33
C TYR A 60 7.64 6.85 9.30
N SER A 61 8.90 7.19 9.58
CA SER A 61 9.82 7.62 8.52
C SER A 61 10.04 6.42 7.59
N ARG A 62 9.16 6.28 6.58
CA ARG A 62 9.27 5.32 5.49
C ARG A 62 10.13 5.95 4.40
N ASN A 63 11.37 5.50 4.27
CA ASN A 63 12.09 5.65 3.02
C ASN A 63 11.70 4.46 2.15
N MET A 64 10.72 4.64 1.26
CA MET A 64 10.58 3.74 0.11
C MET A 64 11.90 3.79 -0.69
N PRO A 65 12.43 2.65 -1.17
CA PRO A 65 13.51 2.69 -2.14
C PRO A 65 13.06 3.46 -3.39
N LYS A 66 14.02 4.13 -4.03
CA LYS A 66 13.79 5.13 -5.08
C LYS A 66 12.75 4.69 -6.11
N SER A 67 11.86 5.62 -6.46
CA SER A 67 10.97 5.63 -7.63
C SER A 67 11.65 4.97 -8.84
N ASN A 68 10.99 3.96 -9.44
CA ASN A 68 11.45 3.17 -10.61
C ASN A 68 12.41 1.98 -10.38
N SER A 69 12.53 1.43 -9.17
CA SER A 69 13.30 0.19 -8.99
C SER A 69 12.44 -1.07 -9.18
N THR A 70 12.94 -2.01 -9.98
CA THR A 70 12.30 -3.31 -10.22
C THR A 70 12.66 -4.30 -9.12
N ILE A 71 11.67 -4.97 -8.54
CA ILE A 71 11.88 -5.97 -7.50
C ILE A 71 12.69 -7.17 -8.02
N ALA A 72 13.77 -7.48 -7.30
CA ALA A 72 14.58 -8.66 -7.57
C ALA A 72 13.87 -9.93 -7.11
N ALA A 73 14.10 -11.06 -7.81
CA ALA A 73 13.50 -12.35 -7.47
C ALA A 73 13.74 -12.78 -6.01
N PRO A 74 14.96 -12.65 -5.43
CA PRO A 74 15.20 -13.01 -4.03
C PRO A 74 14.34 -12.20 -3.05
N LEU A 75 14.16 -10.89 -3.29
CA LEU A 75 13.32 -10.05 -2.44
C LEU A 75 11.84 -10.47 -2.52
N ARG A 76 11.35 -10.76 -3.73
CA ARG A 76 9.99 -11.28 -3.93
C ARG A 76 9.77 -12.60 -3.18
N GLU A 77 10.73 -13.51 -3.23
CA GLU A 77 10.68 -14.79 -2.50
C GLU A 77 10.69 -14.58 -0.99
N ALA A 78 11.54 -13.69 -0.47
CA ALA A 78 11.62 -13.36 0.95
C ALA A 78 10.29 -12.77 1.47
N LEU A 79 9.65 -11.86 0.73
CA LEU A 79 8.35 -11.29 1.10
C LEU A 79 7.27 -12.39 1.22
N CYS A 80 7.25 -13.31 0.25
CA CYS A 80 6.33 -14.46 0.28
C CYS A 80 6.62 -15.40 1.45
N GLU A 81 7.89 -15.71 1.72
CA GLU A 81 8.30 -16.58 2.82
C GLU A 81 7.96 -15.98 4.18
N CYS A 82 8.16 -14.67 4.34
CA CYS A 82 7.77 -13.91 5.52
C CYS A 82 6.27 -14.03 5.80
N PHE A 83 5.43 -13.72 4.80
CA PHE A 83 3.98 -13.78 4.95
C PHE A 83 3.48 -15.19 5.30
N ARG A 84 4.03 -16.23 4.66
CA ARG A 84 3.72 -17.63 5.01
C ARG A 84 4.14 -17.99 6.43
N SER A 85 5.29 -17.50 6.87
CA SER A 85 5.80 -17.78 8.21
C SER A 85 4.90 -17.17 9.28
N ILE A 86 4.45 -15.93 9.07
CA ILE A 86 3.45 -15.26 9.93
C ILE A 86 2.14 -16.05 9.96
N THR A 87 1.61 -16.42 8.78
CA THR A 87 0.32 -17.13 8.69
C THR A 87 0.35 -18.50 9.36
N ARG A 88 1.51 -19.18 9.40
CA ARG A 88 1.67 -20.46 10.11
C ARG A 88 1.55 -20.35 11.63
N LEU A 89 1.81 -19.17 12.21
CA LEU A 89 1.64 -18.93 13.65
C LEU A 89 0.17 -18.86 14.05
N VAL A 90 -0.72 -18.60 13.10
CA VAL A 90 -2.15 -18.48 13.33
C VAL A 90 -2.81 -19.85 13.29
N ARG A 91 -3.78 -20.08 14.18
CA ARG A 91 -4.58 -21.31 14.19
C ARG A 91 -5.33 -21.50 12.86
N PRO A 92 -5.53 -22.74 12.38
CA PRO A 92 -6.02 -22.99 11.02
C PRO A 92 -7.31 -22.25 10.63
N GLU A 93 -8.24 -22.08 11.57
CA GLU A 93 -9.55 -21.47 11.34
C GLU A 93 -9.45 -19.97 11.03
N LEU A 94 -8.37 -19.33 11.50
CA LEU A 94 -8.15 -17.89 11.34
C LEU A 94 -7.18 -17.55 10.20
N ARG A 95 -6.48 -18.53 9.62
CA ARG A 95 -5.45 -18.27 8.58
C ARG A 95 -5.98 -17.55 7.35
N ARG A 96 -7.23 -17.82 6.95
CA ARG A 96 -7.89 -17.13 5.82
C ARG A 96 -8.27 -15.68 6.12
N HIS A 97 -8.23 -15.29 7.40
CA HIS A 97 -8.46 -13.93 7.87
C HIS A 97 -7.15 -13.19 8.15
N THR A 98 -5.99 -13.83 7.91
CA THR A 98 -4.67 -13.21 7.91
C THR A 98 -4.36 -12.83 6.46
N ILE A 99 -4.43 -11.53 6.15
CA ILE A 99 -4.49 -11.02 4.79
C ILE A 99 -3.25 -10.19 4.50
N LEU A 100 -2.56 -10.50 3.41
CA LEU A 100 -1.47 -9.67 2.90
C LEU A 100 -2.03 -8.37 2.32
N VAL A 101 -1.52 -7.23 2.78
CA VAL A 101 -1.89 -5.89 2.30
C VAL A 101 -0.63 -5.07 1.94
N GLY A 102 -0.82 -3.79 1.60
CA GLY A 102 0.29 -2.88 1.31
C GLY A 102 1.04 -3.20 0.00
N CYS A 103 2.27 -2.71 -0.13
CA CYS A 103 3.05 -2.87 -1.36
C CYS A 103 3.39 -4.34 -1.64
N ALA A 104 3.62 -5.15 -0.61
CA ALA A 104 3.87 -6.58 -0.76
C ALA A 104 2.65 -7.32 -1.36
N ALA A 105 1.43 -6.85 -1.09
CA ALA A 105 0.24 -7.35 -1.78
C ALA A 105 0.19 -6.93 -3.25
N SER A 106 0.62 -5.71 -3.61
CA SER A 106 0.78 -5.33 -5.02
C SER A 106 1.73 -6.27 -5.76
N ILE A 107 2.82 -6.71 -5.11
CA ILE A 107 3.77 -7.71 -5.65
C ILE A 107 3.10 -9.07 -5.91
N ALA A 108 2.21 -9.51 -5.01
CA ALA A 108 1.39 -10.72 -5.21
C ALA A 108 0.48 -10.59 -6.44
N HIS A 109 0.03 -9.38 -6.76
CA HIS A 109 -0.71 -9.03 -7.97
C HIS A 109 0.18 -8.72 -9.19
N SER A 110 1.43 -9.19 -9.17
CA SER A 110 2.42 -9.01 -10.26
C SER A 110 2.92 -7.58 -10.46
N SER A 111 2.83 -6.71 -9.45
CA SER A 111 3.61 -5.47 -9.45
C SER A 111 5.10 -5.79 -9.54
N VAL A 112 5.83 -4.86 -10.14
CA VAL A 112 7.29 -4.89 -10.28
C VAL A 112 7.98 -3.87 -9.39
N LEU A 113 7.23 -3.03 -8.67
CA LEU A 113 7.78 -1.98 -7.81
C LEU A 113 8.40 -2.59 -6.55
N VAL A 114 9.61 -2.16 -6.17
CA VAL A 114 10.29 -2.64 -4.96
C VAL A 114 9.52 -2.25 -3.68
N THR A 115 9.52 -3.16 -2.72
CA THR A 115 9.08 -2.98 -1.32
C THR A 115 9.94 -3.86 -0.42
N GLU A 116 10.17 -3.42 0.81
CA GLU A 116 11.07 -4.07 1.78
C GLU A 116 10.33 -4.46 3.08
N ASP A 117 9.01 -4.33 3.08
CA ASP A 117 8.14 -4.52 4.22
C ASP A 117 6.94 -5.41 3.87
N VAL A 118 6.46 -6.15 4.86
CA VAL A 118 5.27 -6.99 4.77
C VAL A 118 4.22 -6.45 5.72
N ASP A 119 3.14 -5.92 5.16
CA ASP A 119 1.96 -5.49 5.92
C ASP A 119 0.96 -6.66 5.99
N VAL A 120 0.54 -7.03 7.21
CA VAL A 120 -0.45 -8.09 7.44
C VAL A 120 -1.65 -7.54 8.19
N ALA A 121 -2.82 -7.60 7.57
CA ALA A 121 -4.09 -7.24 8.17
C ALA A 121 -4.79 -8.48 8.73
N ALA A 122 -5.23 -8.45 9.99
CA ALA A 122 -5.96 -9.57 10.58
C ALA A 122 -6.87 -9.12 11.75
N PRO A 123 -7.87 -9.93 12.16
CA PRO A 123 -8.60 -9.67 13.39
C PRO A 123 -7.69 -9.85 14.62
N SER A 124 -8.03 -9.17 15.72
CA SER A 124 -7.25 -9.19 16.97
C SER A 124 -6.93 -10.59 17.51
N SER A 125 -7.84 -11.56 17.32
CA SER A 125 -7.62 -12.94 17.70
C SER A 125 -6.49 -13.62 16.93
N ALA A 126 -6.31 -13.30 15.64
CA ALA A 126 -5.21 -13.81 14.83
C ALA A 126 -3.89 -13.08 15.15
N LEU A 127 -3.95 -11.76 15.36
CA LEU A 127 -2.78 -10.98 15.79
C LEU A 127 -2.24 -11.47 17.15
N THR A 128 -3.14 -11.86 18.06
CA THR A 128 -2.76 -12.47 19.34
C THR A 128 -2.02 -13.79 19.16
N ASP A 129 -2.43 -14.63 18.20
CA ASP A 129 -1.73 -15.89 17.90
C ASP A 129 -0.33 -15.62 17.33
N ILE A 130 -0.21 -14.66 16.40
CA ILE A 130 1.09 -14.23 15.84
C ILE A 130 2.01 -13.75 16.96
N TRP A 131 1.52 -12.84 17.82
CA TRP A 131 2.29 -12.29 18.93
C TRP A 131 2.82 -13.38 19.87
N LYS A 132 1.95 -14.32 20.27
CA LYS A 132 2.33 -15.48 21.10
C LYS A 132 3.36 -16.37 20.41
N GLY A 133 3.20 -16.61 19.12
CA GLY A 133 4.13 -17.41 18.32
C GLY A 133 5.54 -16.80 18.30
N ILE A 134 5.64 -15.49 18.07
CA ILE A 134 6.93 -14.77 18.08
C ILE A 134 7.55 -14.83 19.48
N LEU A 135 6.78 -14.55 20.54
CA LEU A 135 7.26 -14.65 21.92
C LEU A 135 7.73 -16.06 22.30
N ALA A 136 7.12 -17.10 21.72
CA ALA A 136 7.53 -18.49 21.92
C ALA A 136 8.78 -18.90 21.13
N GLY A 137 9.39 -17.99 20.38
CA GLY A 137 10.59 -18.24 19.60
C GLY A 137 10.32 -18.82 18.20
N ALA A 138 9.27 -18.32 17.53
CA ALA A 138 9.03 -18.63 16.13
C ALA A 138 10.31 -18.47 15.29
N PRO A 139 10.67 -19.43 14.42
CA PRO A 139 11.88 -19.33 13.62
C PRO A 139 11.89 -18.07 12.77
N ASN A 140 13.04 -17.39 12.75
CA ASN A 140 13.32 -16.21 11.92
C ASN A 140 12.46 -14.97 12.17
N LEU A 141 11.52 -15.01 13.12
CA LEU A 141 10.72 -13.85 13.51
C LEU A 141 11.19 -13.36 14.86
N CYS A 142 11.41 -12.06 14.99
CA CYS A 142 11.80 -11.46 16.26
C CYS A 142 11.18 -10.09 16.47
N PHE A 143 11.04 -9.73 17.74
CA PHE A 143 10.77 -8.35 18.13
C PHE A 143 12.10 -7.60 18.21
N GLU A 144 12.16 -6.49 17.50
CA GLU A 144 13.25 -5.52 17.58
C GLU A 144 13.16 -4.70 18.87
N SER A 145 14.26 -4.02 19.21
CA SER A 145 14.32 -3.10 20.35
C SER A 145 13.32 -1.94 20.28
N ASP A 146 12.85 -1.57 19.08
CA ASP A 146 11.84 -0.53 18.86
C ASP A 146 10.39 -1.08 18.91
N GLY A 147 10.23 -2.36 19.27
CA GLY A 147 8.94 -3.04 19.32
C GLY A 147 8.40 -3.49 17.97
N LYS A 148 9.12 -3.22 16.86
CA LYS A 148 8.73 -3.70 15.54
C LYS A 148 9.05 -5.17 15.37
N ILE A 149 8.42 -5.80 14.40
CA ILE A 149 8.70 -7.18 14.05
C ILE A 149 9.63 -7.19 12.84
N SER A 150 10.65 -8.06 12.87
CA SER A 150 11.43 -8.37 11.68
C SER A 150 11.38 -9.85 11.36
N PHE A 151 11.63 -10.15 10.08
CA PHE A 151 11.78 -11.49 9.57
C PHE A 151 13.12 -11.62 8.87
N ASP A 152 13.94 -12.58 9.30
CA ASP A 152 15.19 -12.93 8.63
C ASP A 152 14.91 -14.02 7.58
N ALA A 153 15.19 -13.74 6.30
CA ALA A 153 15.05 -14.70 5.22
C ALA A 153 16.43 -15.33 4.94
N PRO A 154 16.82 -16.44 5.62
CA PRO A 154 18.20 -16.91 5.64
C PRO A 154 18.69 -17.40 4.28
N ARG A 155 17.79 -17.83 3.39
CA ARG A 155 18.14 -18.29 2.04
C ARG A 155 18.50 -17.14 1.12
N GLN A 156 17.92 -15.96 1.35
CA GLN A 156 18.09 -14.78 0.52
C GLN A 156 19.06 -13.77 1.14
N ASP A 157 19.44 -13.97 2.42
CA ASP A 157 20.24 -13.01 3.21
C ASP A 157 19.59 -11.62 3.26
N ILE A 158 18.25 -11.61 3.46
CA ILE A 158 17.41 -10.41 3.48
C ILE A 158 16.69 -10.36 4.81
N ARG A 159 16.69 -9.19 5.44
CA ARG A 159 15.85 -8.90 6.61
C ARG A 159 14.70 -7.99 6.22
N LEU A 160 13.48 -8.42 6.52
CA LEU A 160 12.25 -7.69 6.22
C LEU A 160 11.65 -7.12 7.48
N ARG A 161 10.98 -5.97 7.35
CA ARG A 161 10.10 -5.45 8.40
C ARG A 161 8.71 -6.02 8.24
N VAL A 162 8.03 -6.23 9.36
CA VAL A 162 6.65 -6.71 9.40
C VAL A 162 5.82 -5.72 10.20
N ASP A 163 4.77 -5.20 9.57
CA ASP A 163 3.76 -4.38 10.21
C ASP A 163 2.47 -5.20 10.33
N LEU A 164 1.91 -5.25 11.55
CA LEU A 164 0.66 -5.94 11.84
C LEU A 164 -0.45 -4.91 12.01
N LEU A 165 -1.53 -5.04 11.23
CA LEU A 165 -2.64 -4.11 11.18
C LEU A 165 -3.91 -4.81 11.64
N GLU A 166 -4.59 -4.24 12.64
CA GLU A 166 -5.85 -4.79 13.14
C GLU A 166 -7.01 -4.37 12.23
N ILE A 167 -7.83 -5.36 11.83
CA ILE A 167 -9.07 -5.13 11.08
C ILE A 167 -10.20 -4.81 12.04
N GLY A 168 -10.98 -3.77 11.74
CA GLY A 168 -12.17 -3.36 12.49
C GLY A 168 -11.89 -2.47 13.71
N ASN A 169 -10.61 -2.18 13.96
CA ASN A 169 -10.18 -1.32 15.06
C ASN A 169 -8.78 -0.76 14.73
N GLY A 170 -8.71 0.24 13.86
CA GLY A 170 -7.45 0.81 13.40
C GLY A 170 -7.52 1.51 12.05
N CYS A 171 -6.42 1.50 11.30
CA CYS A 171 -6.33 2.09 9.96
C CYS A 171 -6.98 1.25 8.86
N ILE A 172 -7.41 0.02 9.16
CA ILE A 172 -8.15 -0.85 8.24
C ILE A 172 -9.46 -1.21 8.93
N GLU A 173 -10.55 -0.57 8.50
CA GLU A 173 -11.87 -0.87 9.03
C GLU A 173 -12.34 -2.26 8.56
N ARG A 174 -12.17 -2.55 7.26
CA ARG A 174 -12.57 -3.82 6.64
C ARG A 174 -11.78 -4.11 5.37
N ILE A 175 -11.80 -5.36 4.93
CA ILE A 175 -11.34 -5.79 3.59
C ILE A 175 -12.54 -6.48 2.94
N HIS A 176 -13.01 -5.94 1.82
CA HIS A 176 -14.26 -6.39 1.19
C HIS A 176 -14.07 -7.71 0.46
N MET A 177 -12.92 -7.89 -0.20
CA MET A 177 -12.63 -9.06 -1.00
C MET A 177 -11.17 -9.47 -0.86
N THR A 178 -10.96 -10.79 -0.78
CA THR A 178 -9.63 -11.39 -0.79
C THR A 178 -9.50 -12.36 -1.95
N GLU A 179 -8.30 -12.45 -2.50
CA GLU A 179 -7.94 -13.45 -3.50
C GLU A 179 -7.06 -14.55 -2.87
N PRO A 180 -7.14 -15.79 -3.38
CA PRO A 180 -6.24 -16.85 -2.95
C PRO A 180 -4.78 -16.50 -3.30
N PHE A 181 -3.90 -16.57 -2.31
CA PHE A 181 -2.47 -16.41 -2.51
C PHE A 181 -1.74 -17.60 -1.88
N PHE A 182 -1.39 -18.58 -2.73
CA PHE A 182 -0.93 -19.91 -2.30
C PHE A 182 -1.93 -20.62 -1.38
N ALA A 183 -1.60 -20.84 -0.10
CA ALA A 183 -2.49 -21.43 0.89
C ALA A 183 -3.11 -20.36 1.82
N GLU A 184 -2.86 -19.09 1.49
CA GLU A 184 -3.15 -17.90 2.27
C GLU A 184 -4.05 -16.92 1.47
N SER A 185 -4.26 -15.72 2.01
CA SER A 185 -5.15 -14.69 1.44
C SER A 185 -4.42 -13.37 1.20
N VAL A 186 -4.69 -12.72 0.07
CA VAL A 186 -4.24 -11.36 -0.25
C VAL A 186 -5.45 -10.46 -0.49
N ALA A 187 -5.39 -9.18 -0.13
CA ALA A 187 -6.45 -8.24 -0.47
C ALA A 187 -6.63 -8.12 -1.99
N SER A 188 -7.86 -7.91 -2.44
CA SER A 188 -8.17 -7.68 -3.85
C SER A 188 -7.48 -6.39 -4.36
N VAL A 189 -7.26 -6.29 -5.68
CA VAL A 189 -6.70 -5.06 -6.27
C VAL A 189 -7.56 -3.83 -5.94
N SER A 190 -8.89 -3.96 -5.94
CA SER A 190 -9.80 -2.88 -5.55
C SER A 190 -9.64 -2.46 -4.09
N ASP A 191 -9.53 -3.43 -3.16
CA ASP A 191 -9.27 -3.12 -1.75
C ASP A 191 -7.90 -2.45 -1.56
N LEU A 192 -6.87 -2.92 -2.26
CA LEU A 192 -5.54 -2.30 -2.21
C LEU A 192 -5.58 -0.87 -2.75
N LEU A 193 -6.31 -0.62 -3.84
CA LEU A 193 -6.50 0.73 -4.38
C LEU A 193 -7.15 1.65 -3.34
N ARG A 194 -8.21 1.17 -2.66
CA ARG A 194 -8.90 1.91 -1.60
C ARG A 194 -7.96 2.26 -0.44
N LEU A 195 -7.25 1.25 0.08
CA LEU A 195 -6.29 1.45 1.17
C LEU A 195 -5.15 2.40 0.77
N ARG A 196 -4.67 2.30 -0.48
CA ARG A 196 -3.62 3.17 -1.00
C ARG A 196 -4.09 4.61 -1.15
N ALA A 197 -5.31 4.82 -1.62
CA ALA A 197 -5.96 6.13 -1.71
C ALA A 197 -5.85 6.92 -0.39
N VAL A 198 -6.20 6.28 0.72
CA VAL A 198 -6.09 6.86 2.07
C VAL A 198 -4.64 7.26 2.39
N THR A 199 -3.67 6.38 2.12
CA THR A 199 -2.26 6.69 2.43
C THR A 199 -1.68 7.82 1.56
N VAL A 200 -2.07 7.91 0.29
CA VAL A 200 -1.64 9.00 -0.61
C VAL A 200 -2.17 10.34 -0.12
N VAL A 201 -3.43 10.37 0.32
CA VAL A 201 -4.05 11.56 0.88
C VAL A 201 -3.40 11.98 2.21
N ASP A 202 -2.97 10.99 3.01
CA ASP A 202 -2.36 11.26 4.30
C ASP A 202 -0.91 11.75 4.22
N ARG A 203 -0.11 11.16 3.32
CA ARG A 203 1.35 11.31 3.30
C ARG A 203 1.88 11.76 1.93
N GLY A 204 1.31 11.24 0.85
CA GLY A 204 1.60 11.66 -0.51
C GLY A 204 3.04 11.46 -0.96
N SER A 205 3.74 10.44 -0.47
CA SER A 205 5.10 10.16 -0.94
C SER A 205 5.09 9.64 -2.39
N ASP A 206 6.17 9.91 -3.14
CA ASP A 206 6.28 9.52 -4.56
C ASP A 206 5.95 8.04 -4.79
N GLY A 207 6.46 7.17 -3.91
CA GLY A 207 6.23 5.74 -3.98
C GLY A 207 4.77 5.34 -3.71
N GLU A 208 4.07 6.04 -2.80
CA GLU A 208 2.64 5.81 -2.56
C GLU A 208 1.81 6.25 -3.78
N VAL A 209 2.19 7.35 -4.44
CA VAL A 209 1.55 7.83 -5.66
C VAL A 209 1.78 6.87 -6.83
N GLU A 210 2.99 6.33 -6.99
CA GLU A 210 3.31 5.35 -8.04
C GLU A 210 2.51 4.05 -7.85
N ASP A 211 2.46 3.50 -6.63
CA ASP A 211 1.67 2.29 -6.33
C ASP A 211 0.17 2.55 -6.54
N PHE A 212 -0.33 3.74 -6.17
CA PHE A 212 -1.72 4.14 -6.44
C PHE A 212 -2.04 4.15 -7.94
N GLN A 213 -1.20 4.80 -8.74
CA GLN A 213 -1.38 4.86 -10.20
C GLN A 213 -1.33 3.45 -10.82
N TRP A 214 -0.43 2.60 -10.35
CA TRP A 214 -0.33 1.22 -10.80
C TRP A 214 -1.61 0.42 -10.46
N LEU A 215 -2.10 0.52 -9.22
CA LEU A 215 -3.33 -0.13 -8.77
C LEU A 215 -4.55 0.35 -9.57
N LEU A 216 -4.65 1.65 -9.83
CA LEU A 216 -5.75 2.23 -10.60
C LEU A 216 -5.75 1.70 -12.05
N LEU A 217 -4.59 1.69 -12.70
CA LEU A 217 -4.43 1.09 -14.03
C LEU A 217 -4.80 -0.39 -14.00
N ARG A 218 -4.45 -1.12 -12.94
CA ARG A 218 -4.74 -2.55 -12.81
C ARG A 218 -6.24 -2.81 -12.68
N VAL A 219 -6.95 -2.08 -11.82
CA VAL A 219 -8.41 -2.14 -11.69
C VAL A 219 -9.09 -1.87 -13.03
N ALA A 220 -8.67 -0.81 -13.74
CA ALA A 220 -9.20 -0.45 -15.05
C ALA A 220 -8.98 -1.56 -16.09
N CYS A 221 -7.76 -2.12 -16.16
CA CYS A 221 -7.44 -3.22 -17.07
C CYS A 221 -8.22 -4.51 -16.76
N MET A 222 -8.58 -4.73 -15.50
CA MET A 222 -9.38 -5.89 -15.07
C MET A 222 -10.88 -5.67 -15.24
N GLY A 223 -11.32 -4.47 -15.65
CA GLY A 223 -12.74 -4.13 -15.76
C GLY A 223 -13.47 -4.20 -14.42
N GLN A 224 -12.74 -4.09 -13.31
CA GLN A 224 -13.32 -4.09 -11.97
C GLN A 224 -13.96 -2.72 -11.69
N LEU A 225 -15.06 -2.74 -10.94
CA LEU A 225 -15.63 -1.51 -10.41
C LEU A 225 -14.66 -0.91 -9.40
N LEU A 226 -14.62 0.43 -9.36
CA LEU A 226 -13.94 1.13 -8.28
C LEU A 226 -14.57 0.69 -6.94
N PRO A 227 -13.76 0.54 -5.89
CA PRO A 227 -14.27 0.22 -4.58
C PRO A 227 -15.31 1.27 -4.16
N GLU A 228 -16.47 0.82 -3.69
CA GLU A 228 -17.43 1.72 -3.04
C GLU A 228 -16.77 2.25 -1.77
N LEU A 229 -16.79 3.57 -1.61
CA LEU A 229 -16.43 4.25 -0.37
C LEU A 229 -17.72 4.40 0.43
N ASP A 230 -17.69 4.06 1.72
CA ASP A 230 -18.84 4.33 2.58
C ASP A 230 -18.85 5.79 3.05
N ASP A 231 -19.94 6.19 3.71
CA ASP A 231 -20.14 7.56 4.16
C ASP A 231 -19.03 8.03 5.11
N GLU A 232 -18.44 7.11 5.89
CA GLU A 232 -17.35 7.40 6.82
C GLU A 232 -16.04 7.65 6.04
N GLU A 233 -15.75 6.85 5.02
CA GLU A 233 -14.61 7.07 4.11
C GLU A 233 -14.75 8.32 3.24
N LEU A 234 -15.97 8.68 2.87
CA LEU A 234 -16.29 9.96 2.24
C LEU A 234 -16.25 11.12 3.23
N GLU A 235 -16.22 10.84 4.55
CA GLU A 235 -16.25 11.84 5.61
C GLU A 235 -14.88 12.34 6.11
N PHE A 236 -13.78 11.69 5.70
CA PHE A 236 -12.40 12.05 6.08
C PHE A 236 -11.45 12.38 4.91
#